data_AF-A0AAU6LZ56-F1
#
_entry.id   AF-A0AAU6LZ56-F1
#
_cell.length_a   1.000
_cell.length_b   1.000
_cell.length_c   1.000
_cell.angle_alpha   90.00
_cell.angle_beta   90.00
_cell.angle_gamma   90.00
#
_symmetry.space_group_name_H-M   'P 1'
#
loop_
_entity.id
_entity.type
_entity.pdbx_description
1 polymer ?
#
loop_
_entity_poly.entity_id
_entity_poly.type
_entity_poly.pdbx_seq_one_letter_code
_entity_poly.pdbx_strand_id
1 'polypeptide(L)'
;MQAGFPDFRLGSVLATSFTGTLSERHGNSVERVPTPHRLIDWLSVNGLAVDSCTAAQLDLARELRESVHAAATAAATGDALPASAVHVINDRSTRGRAAAVLTPEGNRRWQLGPDSRVEDALGVIAADAISIISGERDGRLALCASPTCRAAFFDTSQSRTRKWCDMNTCGNRQKKARFNANQRKSPSSAE
;
A
#
# COMPACT_ATOMS: atom_id res chain seq x y z
N MET A 1 2.07 8.91 28.22
CA MET A 1 1.64 9.13 26.83
C MET A 1 1.79 7.82 26.09
N GLN A 2 0.73 7.04 25.93
CA GLN A 2 0.77 5.91 24.98
C GLN A 2 1.03 6.52 23.60
N ALA A 3 2.21 6.26 23.05
CA ALA A 3 2.52 6.70 21.70
C ALA A 3 1.50 6.03 20.77
N GLY A 4 0.56 6.83 20.24
CA GLY A 4 -0.42 6.35 19.28
C GLY A 4 0.29 5.75 18.06
N PHE A 5 -0.27 4.69 17.50
CA PHE A 5 0.24 4.15 16.24
C PHE A 5 0.11 5.21 15.12
N PRO A 6 1.03 5.25 14.14
CA PRO A 6 0.97 6.22 13.06
C PRO A 6 -0.32 6.09 12.24
N ASP A 7 -0.86 7.22 11.78
CA ASP A 7 -2.05 7.24 10.92
C ASP A 7 -1.87 6.44 9.64
N PHE A 8 -2.96 5.83 9.16
CA PHE A 8 -2.97 5.13 7.89
C PHE A 8 -2.78 6.10 6.71
N ARG A 9 -1.97 5.68 5.74
CA ARG A 9 -1.84 6.37 4.45
C ARG A 9 -2.80 5.71 3.48
N LEU A 10 -4.00 6.26 3.39
CA LEU A 10 -5.03 5.76 2.47
C LEU A 10 -4.73 6.27 1.05
N GLY A 11 -4.96 5.42 0.06
CA GLY A 11 -4.81 5.74 -1.35
C GLY A 11 -5.97 5.17 -2.15
N SER A 12 -6.08 5.59 -3.41
CA SER A 12 -7.16 5.16 -4.32
C SER A 12 -7.02 3.72 -4.83
N VAL A 13 -5.88 3.08 -4.59
CA VAL A 13 -5.56 1.72 -5.07
C VAL A 13 -5.25 0.87 -3.85
N LEU A 14 -6.08 -0.14 -3.61
CA LEU A 14 -6.11 -0.90 -2.37
C LEU A 14 -4.79 -1.64 -2.14
N ALA A 15 -4.29 -2.37 -3.15
CA ALA A 15 -3.08 -3.16 -3.05
C ALA A 15 -1.85 -2.31 -2.71
N THR A 16 -1.68 -1.15 -3.37
CA THR A 16 -0.54 -0.27 -3.06
C THR A 16 -0.70 0.46 -1.72
N SER A 17 -1.93 0.81 -1.32
CA SER A 17 -2.23 1.32 0.02
C SER A 17 -1.89 0.30 1.11
N PHE A 18 -2.17 -0.99 0.84
CA PHE A 18 -1.82 -2.10 1.73
C PHE A 18 -0.31 -2.24 1.89
N THR A 19 0.46 -2.24 0.78
CA THR A 19 1.93 -2.26 0.86
C THR A 19 2.50 -1.07 1.63
N GLY A 20 1.83 0.09 1.55
CA GLY A 20 2.17 1.32 2.24
C GLY A 20 1.92 1.33 3.76
N THR A 21 1.28 0.28 4.30
CA THR A 21 1.21 0.08 5.76
C THR A 21 2.60 -0.10 6.38
N LEU A 22 3.56 -0.63 5.60
CA LEU A 22 4.98 -0.55 5.89
C LEU A 22 5.65 0.43 4.92
N SER A 23 6.16 1.52 5.46
CA SER A 23 6.79 2.61 4.70
C SER A 23 8.21 2.88 5.20
N GLU A 24 8.97 3.70 4.46
CA GLU A 24 10.35 4.02 4.84
C GLU A 24 11.26 2.77 4.94
N ARG A 25 11.04 1.80 4.02
CA ARG A 25 11.65 0.47 3.98
C ARG A 25 13.18 0.47 3.91
N HIS A 26 13.77 1.56 3.42
CA HIS A 26 15.22 1.76 3.32
C HIS A 26 15.74 2.85 4.28
N GLY A 27 14.95 3.24 5.27
CA GLY A 27 15.36 4.13 6.34
C GLY A 27 14.80 3.62 7.68
N ASN A 28 14.28 4.54 8.49
CA ASN A 28 13.58 4.18 9.71
C ASN A 28 12.17 3.69 9.36
N SER A 29 12.04 2.38 9.21
CA SER A 29 10.78 1.73 8.82
C SER A 29 9.64 2.11 9.75
N VAL A 30 8.50 2.45 9.16
CA VAL A 30 7.27 2.80 9.89
C VAL A 30 6.22 1.76 9.56
N GLU A 31 5.95 0.90 10.55
CA GLU A 31 4.89 -0.11 10.54
C GLU A 31 3.59 0.48 11.11
N ARG A 32 2.50 0.40 10.34
CA ARG A 32 1.17 0.92 10.73
C ARG A 32 0.22 -0.17 11.19
N VAL A 33 0.52 -1.43 10.85
CA VAL A 33 -0.25 -2.61 11.21
C VAL A 33 0.62 -3.58 12.03
N PRO A 34 1.09 -3.15 13.22
CA PRO A 34 1.94 -4.00 14.06
C PRO A 34 1.15 -5.09 14.81
N THR A 35 -0.17 -4.96 14.93
CA THR A 35 -1.02 -5.85 15.73
C THR A 35 -2.25 -6.31 14.94
N PRO A 36 -2.90 -7.42 15.35
CA PRO A 36 -4.11 -7.91 14.70
C PRO A 36 -5.25 -6.87 14.72
N HIS A 37 -5.42 -6.16 15.83
CA HIS A 37 -6.43 -5.10 15.94
C HIS A 37 -6.18 -3.96 14.94
N ARG A 38 -4.92 -3.57 14.72
CA ARG A 38 -4.59 -2.56 13.71
C ARG A 38 -4.84 -3.03 12.28
N LEU A 39 -4.79 -4.34 12.02
CA LEU A 39 -5.19 -4.88 10.73
C LEU A 39 -6.70 -4.76 10.54
N ILE A 40 -7.48 -5.09 11.57
CA ILE A 40 -8.95 -4.91 11.57
C ILE A 40 -9.31 -3.46 11.29
N ASP A 41 -8.68 -2.51 12.00
CA ASP A 41 -8.90 -1.07 11.78
C ASP A 41 -8.63 -0.67 10.32
N TRP A 42 -7.49 -1.12 9.77
CA TRP A 42 -7.12 -0.80 8.39
C TRP A 42 -8.10 -1.41 7.39
N LEU A 43 -8.50 -2.66 7.59
CA LEU A 43 -9.48 -3.35 6.74
C LEU A 43 -10.85 -2.65 6.77
N SER A 44 -11.31 -2.28 7.97
CA SER A 44 -12.58 -1.56 8.15
C SER A 44 -12.62 -0.23 7.40
N VAL A 45 -11.55 0.58 7.51
CA VAL A 45 -11.43 1.87 6.79
C VAL A 45 -11.39 1.70 5.27
N ASN A 46 -10.98 0.53 4.76
CA ASN A 46 -11.00 0.18 3.34
C ASN A 46 -12.28 -0.57 2.90
N GLY A 47 -13.31 -0.63 3.75
CA GLY A 47 -14.60 -1.27 3.44
C GLY A 47 -14.56 -2.80 3.45
N LEU A 48 -13.57 -3.39 4.12
CA LEU A 48 -13.33 -4.83 4.24
C LEU A 48 -13.43 -5.29 5.69
N ALA A 49 -14.40 -4.76 6.45
CA ALA A 49 -14.55 -5.03 7.87
C ALA A 49 -14.66 -6.54 8.15
N VAL A 50 -13.94 -6.97 9.18
CA VAL A 50 -13.94 -8.33 9.75
C VAL A 50 -13.94 -8.22 11.27
N ASP A 51 -14.58 -9.17 11.96
CA ASP A 51 -14.81 -9.05 13.40
C ASP A 51 -13.60 -9.46 14.25
N SER A 52 -12.71 -10.30 13.72
CA SER A 52 -11.55 -10.79 14.46
C SER A 52 -10.36 -11.05 13.56
N CYS A 53 -9.18 -10.98 14.17
CA CYS A 53 -7.91 -11.31 13.54
C CYS A 53 -7.00 -11.96 14.57
N THR A 54 -6.48 -13.13 14.22
CA THR A 54 -5.46 -13.84 15.00
C THR A 54 -4.05 -13.35 14.63
N ALA A 55 -3.04 -13.72 15.43
CA ALA A 55 -1.64 -13.47 15.08
C ALA A 55 -1.23 -14.18 13.77
N ALA A 56 -1.69 -15.42 13.57
CA ALA A 56 -1.43 -16.15 12.33
C ALA A 56 -2.02 -15.45 11.10
N GLN A 57 -3.25 -14.93 11.19
CA GLN A 57 -3.87 -14.16 10.11
C GLN A 57 -3.12 -12.85 9.83
N LEU A 58 -2.58 -12.20 10.86
CA LEU A 58 -1.70 -11.04 10.66
C LEU A 58 -0.42 -11.41 9.91
N ASP A 59 0.16 -12.59 10.18
CA ASP A 59 1.33 -13.06 9.46
C ASP A 59 1.01 -13.39 7.98
N LEU A 60 -0.16 -13.97 7.70
CA LEU A 60 -0.65 -14.14 6.32
C LEU A 60 -0.83 -12.79 5.60
N ALA A 61 -1.33 -11.78 6.31
CA ALA A 61 -1.47 -10.44 5.76
C ALA A 61 -0.11 -9.82 5.45
N ARG A 62 0.89 -9.99 6.32
CA ARG A 62 2.26 -9.52 6.10
C ARG A 62 2.91 -10.26 4.93
N GLU A 63 2.75 -11.57 4.83
CA GLU A 63 3.25 -12.37 3.70
C GLU A 63 2.68 -11.86 2.37
N LEU A 64 1.36 -11.62 2.30
CA LEU A 64 0.73 -11.04 1.13
C LEU A 64 1.28 -9.63 0.85
N ARG A 65 1.43 -8.80 1.89
CA ARG A 65 1.92 -7.42 1.76
C ARG A 65 3.30 -7.38 1.11
N GLU A 66 4.21 -8.21 1.57
CA GLU A 66 5.57 -8.27 1.05
C GLU A 66 5.61 -8.88 -0.37
N SER A 67 4.77 -9.88 -0.64
CA SER A 67 4.63 -10.46 -1.98
C SER A 67 4.10 -9.44 -3.01
N VAL A 68 3.05 -8.70 -2.67
CA VAL A 68 2.51 -7.62 -3.50
C VAL A 68 3.57 -6.54 -3.71
N HIS A 69 4.30 -6.14 -2.66
CA HIS A 69 5.35 -5.14 -2.78
C HIS A 69 6.48 -5.59 -3.73
N ALA A 70 6.93 -6.85 -3.61
CA ALA A 70 7.98 -7.41 -4.46
C ALA A 70 7.54 -7.48 -5.94
N ALA A 71 6.34 -8.00 -6.21
CA ALA A 71 5.81 -8.08 -7.57
C ALA A 71 5.57 -6.69 -8.18
N ALA A 72 4.99 -5.76 -7.41
CA ALA A 72 4.77 -4.39 -7.86
C ALA A 72 6.09 -3.63 -8.12
N THR A 73 7.14 -3.94 -7.35
CA THR A 73 8.48 -3.36 -7.55
C THR A 73 9.09 -3.86 -8.86
N ALA A 74 9.07 -5.18 -9.10
CA ALA A 74 9.57 -5.78 -10.34
C ALA A 74 8.82 -5.23 -11.56
N ALA A 75 7.49 -5.13 -11.49
CA ALA A 75 6.70 -4.54 -12.55
C ALA A 75 7.04 -3.05 -12.79
N ALA A 76 7.32 -2.28 -11.74
CA ALA A 76 7.70 -0.87 -11.87
C ALA A 76 9.09 -0.67 -12.50
N THR A 77 10.01 -1.63 -12.32
CA THR A 77 11.37 -1.60 -12.89
C THR A 77 11.47 -2.29 -14.25
N GLY A 78 10.46 -3.04 -14.67
CA GLY A 78 10.48 -3.83 -15.90
C GLY A 78 11.17 -5.19 -15.75
N ASP A 79 11.35 -5.66 -14.52
CA ASP A 79 11.94 -6.96 -14.22
C ASP A 79 10.89 -8.07 -14.24
N ALA A 80 11.36 -9.32 -14.33
CA ALA A 80 10.49 -10.49 -14.18
C ALA A 80 9.87 -10.56 -12.77
N LEU A 81 8.57 -10.88 -12.70
CA LEU A 81 7.88 -11.04 -11.43
C LEU A 81 8.45 -12.22 -10.63
N PRO A 82 8.77 -12.07 -9.33
CA PRO A 82 9.23 -13.18 -8.51
C PRO A 82 8.19 -14.28 -8.41
N ALA A 83 8.55 -15.52 -8.78
CA ALA A 83 7.61 -16.66 -8.82
C ALA A 83 6.94 -16.93 -7.46
N SER A 84 7.67 -16.78 -6.36
CA SER A 84 7.13 -16.92 -5.00
C SER A 84 6.07 -15.87 -4.68
N ALA A 85 6.30 -14.61 -5.08
CA ALA A 85 5.33 -13.54 -4.89
C ALA A 85 4.06 -13.78 -5.72
N VAL A 86 4.21 -14.20 -6.97
CA VAL A 86 3.08 -14.57 -7.84
C VAL A 86 2.27 -15.71 -7.23
N HIS A 87 2.94 -16.73 -6.69
CA HIS A 87 2.28 -17.85 -6.03
C HIS A 87 1.44 -17.41 -4.83
N VAL A 88 1.99 -16.60 -3.92
CA VAL A 88 1.26 -16.09 -2.73
C VAL A 88 0.05 -15.24 -3.14
N ILE A 89 0.23 -14.34 -4.11
CA ILE A 89 -0.86 -13.47 -4.59
C ILE A 89 -2.00 -14.33 -5.17
N ASN A 90 -1.68 -15.30 -6.02
CA ASN A 90 -2.68 -16.17 -6.63
C ASN A 90 -3.37 -17.08 -5.60
N ASP A 91 -2.61 -17.63 -4.65
CA ASP A 91 -3.17 -18.44 -3.56
C ASP A 91 -4.15 -17.65 -2.71
N ARG A 92 -3.82 -16.41 -2.34
CA ARG A 92 -4.73 -15.55 -1.57
C ARG A 92 -5.95 -15.14 -2.37
N SER A 93 -5.78 -14.81 -3.67
CA SER A 93 -6.88 -14.42 -4.54
C SER A 93 -7.92 -15.53 -4.75
N THR A 94 -7.52 -16.80 -4.68
CA THR A 94 -8.43 -17.94 -4.90
C THR A 94 -9.16 -18.40 -3.64
N ARG A 95 -8.64 -18.05 -2.46
CA ARG A 95 -9.20 -18.50 -1.16
C ARG A 95 -10.29 -17.57 -0.61
N GLY A 96 -10.29 -16.29 -0.97
CA GLY A 96 -11.21 -15.32 -0.41
C GLY A 96 -12.62 -15.40 -1.02
N ARG A 97 -13.63 -15.23 -0.17
CA ARG A 97 -15.05 -15.16 -0.53
C ARG A 97 -15.54 -13.73 -0.46
N ALA A 98 -15.48 -13.03 -1.59
CA ALA A 98 -16.00 -11.68 -1.73
C ALA A 98 -16.78 -11.55 -3.04
N ALA A 99 -17.87 -10.79 -3.00
CA ALA A 99 -18.67 -10.50 -4.18
C ALA A 99 -18.37 -9.09 -4.71
N ALA A 100 -18.25 -8.95 -6.02
CA ALA A 100 -18.31 -7.63 -6.65
C ALA A 100 -19.78 -7.20 -6.71
N VAL A 101 -20.08 -6.01 -6.19
CA VAL A 101 -21.42 -5.42 -6.24
C VAL A 101 -21.38 -4.05 -6.90
N LEU A 102 -22.44 -3.73 -7.63
CA LEU A 102 -22.64 -2.42 -8.23
C LEU A 102 -23.33 -1.50 -7.22
N THR A 103 -22.76 -0.32 -6.97
CA THR A 103 -23.40 0.70 -6.13
C THR A 103 -24.40 1.53 -6.98
N PRO A 104 -25.39 2.19 -6.34
CA PRO A 104 -26.34 3.06 -7.05
C PRO A 104 -25.66 4.18 -7.87
N GLU A 105 -24.47 4.61 -7.47
CA GLU A 105 -23.65 5.62 -8.15
C GLU A 105 -22.89 5.06 -9.37
N GLY A 106 -23.12 3.79 -9.72
CA GLY A 106 -22.46 3.13 -10.85
C GLY A 106 -21.03 2.66 -10.57
N ASN A 107 -20.61 2.61 -9.30
CA ASN A 107 -19.28 2.18 -8.91
C ASN A 107 -19.24 0.71 -8.54
N ARG A 108 -18.08 0.07 -8.77
CA ARG A 108 -17.82 -1.30 -8.28
C ARG A 108 -17.34 -1.25 -6.83
N ARG A 109 -17.94 -2.04 -5.95
CA ARG A 109 -17.51 -2.25 -4.57
C ARG A 109 -17.35 -3.75 -4.28
N TRP A 110 -16.38 -4.10 -3.44
CA TRP A 110 -16.31 -5.45 -2.87
C TRP A 110 -17.23 -5.56 -1.67
N GLN A 111 -17.97 -6.66 -1.58
CA GLN A 111 -18.80 -6.98 -0.43
C GLN A 111 -18.34 -8.30 0.17
N LEU A 112 -18.00 -8.24 1.46
CA LEU A 112 -17.75 -9.41 2.29
C LEU A 112 -19.08 -9.92 2.87
N GLY A 113 -19.19 -11.23 3.11
CA GLY A 113 -20.36 -11.84 3.76
C GLY A 113 -20.45 -11.57 5.26
N PRO A 114 -21.52 -12.00 5.95
CA PRO A 114 -21.67 -11.79 7.39
C PRO A 114 -20.64 -12.54 8.24
N ASP A 115 -20.20 -13.73 7.84
CA ASP A 115 -19.20 -14.54 8.58
C ASP A 115 -17.78 -14.41 8.00
N SER A 116 -17.47 -13.22 7.48
CA SER A 116 -16.22 -13.00 6.75
C SER A 116 -15.00 -13.07 7.64
N ARG A 117 -13.95 -13.66 7.09
CA ARG A 117 -12.65 -13.82 7.75
C ARG A 117 -11.63 -12.91 7.10
N VAL A 118 -10.48 -12.76 7.78
CA VAL A 118 -9.35 -11.98 7.26
C VAL A 118 -8.95 -12.47 5.86
N GLU A 119 -9.01 -13.78 5.61
CA GLU A 119 -8.72 -14.42 4.33
C GLU A 119 -9.60 -13.89 3.18
N ASP A 120 -10.86 -13.55 3.45
CA ASP A 120 -11.77 -12.97 2.44
C ASP A 120 -11.32 -11.57 2.04
N ALA A 121 -10.92 -10.76 3.02
CA ALA A 121 -10.34 -9.44 2.78
C ALA A 121 -8.98 -9.51 2.07
N LEU A 122 -8.12 -10.48 2.45
CA LEU A 122 -6.85 -10.72 1.75
C LEU A 122 -7.07 -11.15 0.30
N GLY A 123 -8.10 -11.93 0.01
CA GLY A 123 -8.48 -12.28 -1.36
C GLY A 123 -8.86 -11.06 -2.19
N VAL A 124 -9.58 -10.10 -1.61
CA VAL A 124 -9.90 -8.82 -2.27
C VAL A 124 -8.63 -8.01 -2.57
N ILE A 125 -7.72 -7.90 -1.62
CA ILE A 125 -6.44 -7.18 -1.80
C ILE A 125 -5.59 -7.86 -2.87
N ALA A 126 -5.55 -9.19 -2.89
CA ALA A 126 -4.83 -9.97 -3.88
C ALA A 126 -5.43 -9.79 -5.30
N ALA A 127 -6.76 -9.81 -5.42
CA ALA A 127 -7.44 -9.54 -6.69
C ALA A 127 -7.16 -8.12 -7.21
N ASP A 128 -7.16 -7.11 -6.32
CA ASP A 128 -6.77 -5.74 -6.69
C ASP A 128 -5.30 -5.67 -7.16
N ALA A 129 -4.39 -6.39 -6.48
CA ALA A 129 -2.99 -6.48 -6.88
C ALA A 129 -2.82 -7.11 -8.27
N ILE A 130 -3.55 -8.19 -8.56
CA ILE A 130 -3.56 -8.83 -9.88
C ILE A 130 -4.01 -7.83 -10.95
N SER A 131 -5.09 -7.07 -10.70
CA SER A 131 -5.62 -6.11 -11.69
C SER A 131 -4.62 -5.01 -12.06
N ILE A 132 -3.84 -4.51 -11.09
CA ILE A 132 -2.83 -3.46 -11.36
C ILE A 132 -1.53 -4.02 -11.95
N ILE A 133 -1.13 -5.24 -11.58
CA ILE A 133 0.10 -5.87 -12.07
C ILE A 133 -0.08 -6.40 -13.50
N SER A 134 -1.27 -6.93 -13.82
CA SER A 134 -1.61 -7.45 -15.16
C SER A 134 -1.89 -6.36 -16.20
N GLY A 135 -2.07 -5.09 -15.76
CA GLY A 135 -2.38 -3.98 -16.64
C GLY A 135 -3.87 -3.83 -16.98
N GLU A 136 -4.77 -4.49 -16.25
CA GLU A 136 -6.23 -4.31 -16.40
C GLU A 136 -6.67 -2.87 -16.05
N ARG A 137 -5.99 -2.24 -15.10
CA ARG A 137 -6.30 -0.90 -14.60
C ARG A 137 -5.54 0.17 -15.38
N ASP A 138 -6.21 1.28 -15.70
CA ASP A 138 -5.53 2.45 -16.26
C ASP A 138 -4.65 3.14 -15.20
N GLY A 139 -3.36 3.22 -15.48
CA GLY A 139 -2.34 3.79 -14.62
C GLY A 139 -0.99 3.13 -14.84
N ARG A 140 -0.03 3.41 -13.96
CA ARG A 140 1.32 2.84 -14.06
C ARG A 140 1.92 2.56 -12.69
N LEU A 141 2.52 1.39 -12.53
CA LEU A 141 3.36 1.10 -11.37
C LEU A 141 4.67 1.91 -11.44
N ALA A 142 4.99 2.60 -10.36
CA ALA A 142 6.21 3.41 -10.23
C ALA A 142 6.78 3.29 -8.81
N LEU A 143 8.06 3.64 -8.64
CA LEU A 143 8.72 3.64 -7.33
C LEU A 143 8.78 5.05 -6.76
N CYS A 144 8.55 5.16 -5.46
CA CYS A 144 8.74 6.41 -4.74
C CYS A 144 10.21 6.87 -4.86
N ALA A 145 10.41 8.11 -5.30
CA ALA A 145 11.75 8.68 -5.48
C ALA A 145 12.47 9.01 -4.16
N SER A 146 11.82 8.84 -2.99
CA SER A 146 12.47 9.08 -1.71
C SER A 146 13.45 7.93 -1.44
N PRO A 147 14.74 8.22 -1.17
CA PRO A 147 15.76 7.19 -0.99
C PRO A 147 15.46 6.27 0.20
N THR A 148 14.78 6.78 1.22
CA THR A 148 14.38 6.00 2.39
C THR A 148 13.09 5.20 2.18
N CYS A 149 12.25 5.55 1.20
CA CYS A 149 10.94 4.93 1.04
C CYS A 149 10.94 3.84 -0.03
N ARG A 150 11.25 4.21 -1.28
CA ARG A 150 11.25 3.33 -2.47
C ARG A 150 10.00 2.44 -2.67
N ALA A 151 8.92 2.69 -1.93
CA ALA A 151 7.68 1.92 -2.06
C ALA A 151 7.13 2.00 -3.49
N ALA A 152 6.68 0.86 -4.02
CA ALA A 152 5.90 0.81 -5.25
C ALA A 152 4.53 1.44 -5.02
N PHE A 153 4.06 2.24 -5.97
CA PHE A 153 2.73 2.84 -5.96
C PHE A 153 2.15 2.83 -7.37
N PHE A 154 0.82 2.93 -7.46
CA PHE A 154 0.12 2.99 -8.73
C PHE A 154 -0.25 4.44 -9.06
N ASP A 155 0.34 4.96 -10.14
CA ASP A 155 0.12 6.30 -10.63
C ASP A 155 -1.11 6.36 -11.54
N THR A 156 -2.22 6.83 -10.97
CA THR A 156 -3.48 7.10 -11.70
C THR A 156 -3.59 8.57 -12.16
N SER A 157 -2.51 9.36 -12.08
CA SER A 157 -2.54 10.75 -12.55
C SER A 157 -2.52 10.81 -14.07
N GLN A 158 -3.14 11.86 -14.64
CA GLN A 158 -3.23 12.05 -16.08
C GLN A 158 -1.86 12.00 -16.77
N SER A 159 -0.84 12.60 -16.16
CA SER A 159 0.51 12.68 -16.73
C SER A 159 1.37 11.44 -16.46
N ARG A 160 0.97 10.56 -15.52
CA ARG A 160 1.74 9.37 -15.10
C ARG A 160 3.19 9.70 -14.71
N THR A 161 3.39 10.88 -14.10
CA THR A 161 4.70 11.43 -13.74
C THR A 161 4.87 11.70 -12.24
N ARG A 162 4.00 11.13 -11.39
CA ARG A 162 4.16 11.27 -9.93
C ARG A 162 5.51 10.68 -9.53
N LYS A 163 6.22 11.40 -8.65
CA LYS A 163 7.51 10.97 -8.09
C LYS A 163 7.39 10.37 -6.70
N TRP A 164 6.26 10.57 -6.02
CA TRP A 164 6.08 10.22 -4.62
C TRP A 164 4.84 9.34 -4.46
N CYS A 165 4.97 8.27 -3.67
CA CYS A 165 3.84 7.40 -3.33
C CYS A 165 2.72 8.19 -2.65
N ASP A 166 3.09 9.19 -1.84
CA ASP A 166 2.16 10.11 -1.19
C ASP A 166 2.80 11.51 -1.09
N MET A 167 2.05 12.52 -1.55
CA MET A 167 2.54 13.91 -1.58
C MET A 167 2.65 14.49 -0.17
N ASN A 168 1.71 14.17 0.71
CA ASN A 168 1.62 14.74 2.06
C ASN A 168 2.71 14.23 3.00
N THR A 169 3.32 13.09 2.69
CA THR A 169 4.37 12.45 3.48
C THR A 169 5.72 12.50 2.75
N CYS A 170 5.96 11.64 1.77
CA CYS A 170 7.24 11.56 1.06
C CYS A 170 7.53 12.85 0.27
N GLY A 171 6.51 13.41 -0.40
CA GLY A 171 6.65 14.68 -1.13
C GLY A 171 7.04 15.85 -0.22
N ASN A 172 6.29 16.06 0.87
CA ASN A 172 6.56 17.13 1.84
C ASN A 172 7.89 16.94 2.59
N ARG A 173 8.26 15.70 2.93
CA ARG A 173 9.56 15.40 3.54
C ARG A 173 10.71 15.83 2.64
N GLN A 174 10.63 15.52 1.34
CA GLN A 174 11.67 15.88 0.38
C GLN A 174 11.71 17.38 0.09
N LYS A 175 10.55 18.07 0.06
CA LYS A 175 10.50 19.54 0.01
C LYS A 175 11.23 20.16 1.21
N LYS A 176 10.97 19.66 2.43
CA LYS A 176 11.62 20.13 3.66
C LYS A 176 13.13 19.86 3.66
N ALA A 177 13.55 18.66 3.25
CA ALA A 177 14.97 18.31 3.15
C ALA A 177 15.72 19.25 2.19
N ARG A 178 15.14 19.54 1.02
CA ARG A 178 15.71 20.49 0.05
C ARG A 178 15.80 21.91 0.60
N PHE A 179 14.75 22.38 1.27
CA PHE A 179 14.74 23.71 1.90
C PHE A 179 15.86 23.84 2.95
N ASN A 180 15.99 22.87 3.85
CA ASN A 180 17.03 22.87 4.89
C ASN A 180 18.46 22.79 4.30
N ALA A 181 18.66 22.00 3.23
CA ALA A 181 19.95 21.92 2.56
C ALA A 181 20.34 23.26 1.90
N ASN A 182 19.36 24.00 1.38
CA ASN A 182 19.59 25.32 0.81
C ASN A 182 19.91 26.37 1.88
N GLN A 183 19.24 26.34 3.04
CA GLN A 183 19.56 27.25 4.16
C GLN A 183 20.97 27.02 4.72
N ARG A 184 21.44 25.77 4.79
CA ARG A 184 22.82 25.47 5.23
C ARG A 184 23.89 25.91 4.23
N LYS A 185 23.53 26.12 2.96
CA LYS A 185 24.41 26.64 1.91
C LYS A 185 24.46 28.17 1.84
N SER A 186 23.65 28.86 2.64
CA SER A 186 23.70 30.31 2.80
C SER A 186 24.33 30.67 4.16
N PRO A 187 25.67 30.69 4.29
CA PRO A 187 26.29 31.39 5.41
C PRO A 187 26.18 32.90 5.18
N SER A 188 25.52 33.58 6.12
CA SER A 188 25.81 34.94 6.60
C SER A 188 26.47 35.90 5.60
N SER A 189 25.66 36.72 4.91
CA SER A 189 26.07 38.10 4.60
C SER A 189 25.81 38.94 5.85
N ALA A 190 26.77 38.98 6.76
CA ALA A 190 26.82 39.94 7.85
C ALA A 190 28.27 40.42 7.93
N GLU A 191 28.52 41.59 7.34
CA GLU A 191 29.60 42.51 7.69
C GLU A 191 29.36 43.09 9.09
#